data_AF-A0AA90VIQ6-F1
#
_entry.id   AF-A0AA90VIQ6-F1
#
_cell.length_a   1.000
_cell.length_b   1.000
_cell.length_c   1.000
_cell.angle_alpha   90.00
_cell.angle_beta   90.00
_cell.angle_gamma   90.00
#
_symmetry.space_group_name_H-M   'P 1'
#
loop_
_entity.id
_entity.type
_entity.pdbx_description
1 polymer ?
#
loop_
_entity_poly.entity_id
_entity_poly.type
_entity_poly.pdbx_seq_one_letter_code
_entity_poly.pdbx_strand_id
1 'polypeptide(L)'
;MNSKNLYFTIFSLILLGFISSCAENSNKCRSSYASNIEQLNEKLYDSYANVAVRENNTTSDDIITPEYFGGSYVKANKLIVMVKNGSPKGIEDIKKRLGTDSNVTFVSCTYSLQELKELNAKLQVSFAKKAALRDEIRWVAVGIRPIQNRIVVYLNNASNKNISKFKNEICNSDKIIFDQLEIEPIEIQKDSAKDEKVGSPS
;
A
#
# COMPACT_ATOMS: atom_id res chain seq x y z
N MET A 1 -3.15 16.64 35.21
CA MET A 1 -4.11 16.22 34.17
C MET A 1 -3.79 16.97 32.87
N ASN A 2 -3.98 16.30 31.73
CA ASN A 2 -3.60 16.67 30.35
C ASN A 2 -2.24 16.11 29.88
N SER A 3 -2.17 14.80 29.63
CA SER A 3 -1.27 14.31 28.57
C SER A 3 -2.04 14.35 27.26
N LYS A 4 -1.65 15.28 26.38
CA LYS A 4 -2.05 15.26 24.98
C LYS A 4 -1.43 14.00 24.39
N ASN A 5 -2.25 13.02 24.03
CA ASN A 5 -1.79 11.84 23.31
C ASN A 5 -1.27 12.31 21.95
N LEU A 6 0.05 12.37 21.83
CA LEU A 6 0.75 12.66 20.58
C LEU A 6 0.71 11.38 19.75
N TYR A 7 -0.35 11.22 18.97
CA TYR A 7 -0.45 10.13 18.00
C TYR A 7 0.56 10.40 16.88
N PHE A 8 1.66 9.66 16.91
CA PHE A 8 2.58 9.57 15.79
C PHE A 8 1.79 9.20 14.53
N THR A 9 1.96 9.97 13.46
CA THR A 9 1.55 9.60 12.12
C THR A 9 2.15 8.24 11.80
N ILE A 10 1.34 7.19 11.91
CA ILE A 10 1.69 5.85 11.44
C ILE A 10 1.94 6.01 9.94
N PHE A 11 3.22 5.88 9.59
CA PHE A 11 3.70 5.84 8.22
C PHE A 11 2.78 4.90 7.45
N SER A 12 2.15 5.40 6.39
CA SER A 12 1.45 4.55 5.44
C SER A 12 2.46 3.54 4.95
N LEU A 13 2.49 2.34 5.56
CA LEU A 13 3.17 1.17 5.03
C LEU A 13 2.41 0.80 3.77
N ILE A 14 2.67 1.56 2.72
CA ILE A 14 2.59 1.04 1.38
C ILE A 14 3.57 -0.11 1.39
N LEU A 15 3.06 -1.33 1.59
CA LEU A 15 3.80 -2.54 1.27
C LEU A 15 3.90 -2.60 -0.26
N LEU A 16 4.57 -1.61 -0.86
CA LEU A 16 5.44 -1.89 -1.97
C LEU A 16 6.39 -2.95 -1.41
N GLY A 17 6.48 -4.09 -2.07
CA GLY A 17 7.45 -5.12 -1.72
C GLY A 17 8.88 -4.61 -1.97
N PHE A 18 9.31 -3.59 -1.21
CA PHE A 18 10.67 -3.18 -1.10
C PHE A 18 11.25 -3.94 0.08
N ILE A 19 11.98 -5.00 -0.25
CA ILE A 19 13.03 -5.48 0.63
C ILE A 19 14.13 -4.39 0.55
N SER A 20 13.96 -3.30 1.31
CA SER A 20 15.05 -2.38 1.59
C SER A 20 15.96 -3.09 2.58
N SER A 21 17.02 -3.71 2.06
CA SER A 21 18.13 -4.17 2.89
C SER A 21 18.72 -2.93 3.56
N CYS A 22 18.78 -2.95 4.88
CA CYS A 22 19.68 -2.10 5.63
C CYS A 22 21.07 -2.15 4.98
N ALA A 23 21.72 -0.99 4.86
CA ALA A 23 23.10 -0.91 4.45
C ALA A 23 23.99 -1.45 5.58
N GLU A 24 24.20 -2.76 5.58
CA GLU A 24 25.37 -3.38 6.17
C GLU A 24 26.04 -4.21 5.08
N ASN A 25 27.32 -3.90 4.85
CA ASN A 25 28.18 -4.54 3.86
C ASN A 25 28.21 -6.06 4.07
N SER A 26 27.35 -6.79 3.36
CA SER A 26 27.55 -8.19 3.05
C SER A 26 27.05 -8.42 1.63
N ASN A 27 27.96 -8.85 0.77
CA ASN A 27 27.69 -9.21 -0.62
C ASN A 27 26.81 -10.47 -0.66
N LYS A 28 25.52 -10.33 -0.33
CA LYS A 28 24.52 -11.35 -0.64
C LYS A 28 24.13 -11.11 -2.09
N CYS A 29 24.71 -11.88 -2.99
CA CYS A 29 24.41 -11.88 -4.42
C CYS A 29 22.87 -11.91 -4.61
N ARG A 30 22.27 -10.74 -4.89
CA ARG A 30 20.89 -10.66 -5.37
C ARG A 30 20.94 -11.35 -6.73
N SER A 31 20.35 -12.55 -6.81
CA SER A 31 20.32 -13.34 -8.04
C SER A 31 19.95 -12.45 -9.22
N SER A 32 20.77 -12.45 -10.27
CA SER A 32 20.56 -11.67 -11.52
C SER A 32 19.12 -11.81 -12.04
N TYR A 33 18.47 -12.95 -11.82
CA TYR A 33 17.09 -13.20 -12.20
C TYR A 33 16.06 -12.33 -11.47
N ALA A 34 16.21 -12.13 -10.16
CA ALA A 34 15.31 -11.26 -9.39
C ALA A 34 15.43 -9.80 -9.87
N SER A 35 16.65 -9.38 -10.20
CA SER A 35 16.92 -8.06 -10.78
C SER A 35 16.27 -7.88 -12.15
N ASN A 36 16.28 -8.91 -13.01
CA ASN A 36 15.67 -8.81 -14.34
C ASN A 36 14.13 -8.68 -14.28
N ILE A 37 13.46 -9.38 -13.36
CA ILE A 37 12.01 -9.27 -13.20
C ILE A 37 11.61 -7.91 -12.63
N GLU A 38 12.40 -7.37 -11.70
CA GLU A 38 12.22 -6.02 -11.18
C GLU A 38 12.36 -4.97 -12.29
N GLN A 39 13.38 -5.09 -13.15
CA GLN A 39 13.55 -4.23 -14.32
C GLN A 39 12.39 -4.31 -15.31
N LEU A 40 11.81 -5.49 -15.54
CA LEU A 40 10.60 -5.63 -16.37
C LEU A 40 9.42 -4.88 -15.77
N ASN A 41 9.27 -4.93 -14.44
CA ASN A 41 8.21 -4.23 -13.75
C ASN A 41 8.41 -2.70 -13.82
N GLU A 42 9.62 -2.22 -13.56
CA GLU A 42 9.99 -0.80 -13.67
C GLU A 42 9.74 -0.29 -15.11
N LYS A 43 10.23 -1.00 -16.12
CA LYS A 43 9.98 -0.69 -17.54
C LYS A 43 8.49 -0.58 -17.85
N LEU A 44 7.66 -1.46 -17.27
CA LEU A 44 6.20 -1.39 -17.49
C LEU A 44 5.63 -0.08 -16.95
N TYR A 45 5.93 0.25 -15.69
CA TYR A 45 5.44 1.46 -15.03
C TYR A 45 5.98 2.73 -15.69
N ASP A 46 7.26 2.76 -16.07
CA ASP A 46 7.87 3.87 -16.81
C ASP A 46 7.21 4.09 -18.17
N SER A 47 6.80 3.00 -18.85
CA SER A 47 6.07 3.12 -20.11
C SER A 47 4.71 3.81 -19.96
N TYR A 48 4.09 3.71 -18.77
CA TYR A 48 2.85 4.42 -18.45
C TYR A 48 3.12 5.86 -18.02
N ALA A 49 4.16 6.10 -17.21
CA ALA A 49 4.58 7.44 -16.80
C ALA A 49 4.88 8.34 -18.00
N ASN A 50 5.60 7.82 -19.00
CA ASN A 50 5.93 8.55 -20.22
C ASN A 50 4.70 8.97 -21.04
N VAL A 51 3.58 8.25 -20.93
CA VAL A 51 2.30 8.65 -21.54
C VAL A 51 1.66 9.77 -20.71
N ALA A 52 1.61 9.61 -19.39
CA ALA A 52 1.01 10.59 -18.50
C ALA A 52 1.74 11.95 -18.50
N VAL A 53 3.08 11.97 -18.55
CA VAL A 53 3.88 13.21 -18.58
C VAL A 53 3.66 14.00 -19.87
N ARG A 54 3.47 13.32 -21.02
CA ARG A 54 3.13 13.98 -22.29
C ARG A 54 1.77 14.66 -22.25
N GLU A 55 0.88 14.20 -21.37
CA GLU A 55 -0.49 14.68 -21.30
C GLU A 55 -0.70 15.69 -20.16
N ASN A 56 -0.03 15.59 -18.99
CA ASN A 56 -0.46 16.31 -17.78
C ASN A 56 0.61 16.84 -16.79
N ASN A 57 1.93 16.85 -17.08
CA ASN A 57 2.97 17.40 -16.17
C ASN A 57 2.88 16.91 -14.70
N THR A 58 2.64 15.61 -14.47
CA THR A 58 2.49 15.04 -13.12
C THR A 58 3.76 14.34 -12.61
N THR A 59 3.90 14.22 -11.27
CA THR A 59 5.04 13.56 -10.59
C THR A 59 4.91 12.02 -10.58
N SER A 60 5.96 11.28 -10.20
CA SER A 60 6.02 9.81 -10.28
C SER A 60 4.97 9.05 -9.46
N ASP A 61 4.43 9.66 -8.40
CA ASP A 61 3.37 9.02 -7.59
C ASP A 61 1.98 9.12 -8.25
N ASP A 62 1.84 10.01 -9.23
CA ASP A 62 0.61 10.32 -9.98
C ASP A 62 0.55 9.61 -11.34
N ILE A 63 1.32 8.52 -11.53
CA ILE A 63 1.24 7.75 -12.78
C ILE A 63 -0.20 7.25 -12.96
N ILE A 64 -0.86 7.83 -13.97
CA ILE A 64 -2.16 7.40 -14.48
C ILE A 64 -1.92 6.15 -15.31
N THR A 65 -2.47 5.04 -14.84
CA THR A 65 -2.38 3.77 -15.56
C THR A 65 -3.61 3.53 -16.41
N PRO A 66 -3.49 2.83 -17.55
CA PRO A 66 -4.65 2.50 -18.39
C PRO A 66 -5.74 1.74 -17.65
N GLU A 67 -7.01 1.92 -18.05
CA GLU A 67 -8.16 1.28 -17.41
C GLU A 67 -8.14 -0.26 -17.43
N TYR A 68 -7.42 -0.85 -18.39
CA TYR A 68 -7.27 -2.29 -18.46
C TYR A 68 -6.24 -2.84 -17.44
N PHE A 69 -5.37 -2.00 -16.88
CA PHE A 69 -4.22 -2.45 -16.08
C PHE A 69 -4.62 -2.56 -14.60
N GLY A 70 -4.52 -3.77 -14.04
CA GLY A 70 -4.86 -4.08 -12.65
C GLY A 70 -3.71 -3.97 -11.65
N GLY A 71 -2.50 -3.65 -12.13
CA GLY A 71 -1.25 -3.73 -11.36
C GLY A 71 -0.44 -4.99 -11.68
N SER A 72 0.72 -5.10 -11.06
CA SER A 72 1.62 -6.24 -11.24
C SER A 72 2.29 -6.63 -9.94
N TYR A 73 2.75 -7.88 -9.86
CA TYR A 73 3.53 -8.40 -8.74
C TYR A 73 4.45 -9.53 -9.19
N VAL A 74 5.50 -9.80 -8.42
CA VAL A 74 6.42 -10.89 -8.70
C VAL A 74 5.97 -12.16 -7.98
N LYS A 75 5.88 -13.27 -8.71
CA LYS A 75 5.62 -14.60 -8.13
C LYS A 75 6.43 -15.65 -8.87
N ALA A 76 7.16 -16.48 -8.11
CA ALA A 76 7.96 -17.57 -8.65
C ALA A 76 8.86 -17.14 -9.84
N ASN A 77 9.60 -16.03 -9.66
CA ASN A 77 10.49 -15.47 -10.68
C ASN A 77 9.79 -15.08 -12.00
N LYS A 78 8.49 -14.78 -11.95
CA LYS A 78 7.73 -14.23 -13.07
C LYS A 78 7.07 -12.93 -12.67
N LEU A 79 6.97 -12.01 -13.63
CA LEU A 79 6.14 -10.83 -13.52
C LEU A 79 4.70 -11.24 -13.83
N ILE A 80 3.83 -11.20 -12.81
CA ILE A 80 2.41 -11.38 -12.99
C ILE A 80 1.78 -10.01 -13.24
N VAL A 81 1.17 -9.84 -14.42
CA VAL A 81 0.45 -8.63 -14.81
C VAL A 81 -1.04 -8.90 -14.78
N MET A 82 -1.76 -8.13 -13.97
CA MET A 82 -3.21 -8.23 -13.87
C MET A 82 -3.87 -7.38 -14.95
N VAL A 83 -4.81 -7.95 -15.69
CA VAL A 83 -5.57 -7.28 -16.76
C VAL A 83 -7.05 -7.36 -16.47
N LYS A 84 -7.72 -6.21 -16.37
CA LYS A 84 -9.14 -6.10 -16.06
C LYS A 84 -9.95 -6.88 -17.09
N ASN A 85 -10.77 -7.81 -16.61
CA ASN A 85 -11.60 -8.72 -17.40
C ASN A 85 -10.82 -9.50 -18.48
N GLY A 86 -9.50 -9.66 -18.33
CA GLY A 86 -8.65 -10.33 -19.32
C GLY A 86 -8.65 -9.65 -20.70
N SER A 87 -8.84 -8.33 -20.76
CA SER A 87 -8.93 -7.56 -22.01
C SER A 87 -7.83 -7.93 -23.04
N PRO A 88 -8.20 -8.50 -24.21
CA PRO A 88 -7.23 -8.86 -25.24
C PRO A 88 -6.42 -7.66 -25.74
N LYS A 89 -7.07 -6.51 -25.91
CA LYS A 89 -6.42 -5.25 -26.30
C LYS A 89 -5.43 -4.78 -25.23
N GLY A 90 -5.77 -4.93 -23.96
CA GLY A 90 -4.86 -4.60 -22.85
C GLY A 90 -3.62 -5.49 -22.83
N ILE A 91 -3.81 -6.80 -23.02
CA ILE A 91 -2.69 -7.75 -23.14
C ILE A 91 -1.79 -7.40 -24.33
N GLU A 92 -2.37 -7.07 -25.49
CA GLU A 92 -1.62 -6.68 -26.68
C GLU A 92 -0.81 -5.39 -26.45
N ASP A 93 -1.39 -4.38 -25.80
CA ASP A 93 -0.69 -3.13 -25.47
C ASP A 93 0.48 -3.38 -24.50
N ILE A 94 0.29 -4.20 -23.47
CA ILE A 94 1.38 -4.56 -22.55
C ILE A 94 2.49 -5.32 -23.28
N LYS A 95 2.15 -6.25 -24.17
CA LYS A 95 3.13 -6.96 -25.01
C LYS A 95 3.91 -6.00 -25.91
N LYS A 96 3.28 -4.95 -26.44
CA LYS A 96 3.98 -3.90 -27.22
C LYS A 96 4.97 -3.11 -26.37
N ARG A 97 4.65 -2.87 -25.08
CA ARG A 97 5.50 -2.12 -24.14
C ARG A 97 6.70 -2.94 -23.64
N LEU A 98 6.45 -4.19 -23.27
CA LEU A 98 7.48 -5.05 -22.66
C LEU A 98 8.23 -5.92 -23.67
N GLY A 99 7.62 -6.21 -24.82
CA GLY A 99 8.00 -7.31 -25.70
C GLY A 99 7.30 -8.61 -25.31
N THR A 100 7.69 -9.71 -25.95
CA THR A 100 7.17 -11.06 -25.68
C THR A 100 8.07 -11.84 -24.73
N ASP A 101 8.39 -11.27 -23.57
CA ASP A 101 9.24 -11.92 -22.55
C ASP A 101 8.51 -13.11 -21.90
N SER A 102 9.13 -14.28 -21.92
CA SER A 102 8.58 -15.52 -21.36
C SER A 102 8.36 -15.50 -19.83
N ASN A 103 8.97 -14.54 -19.13
CA ASN A 103 8.81 -14.34 -17.70
C ASN A 103 7.60 -13.48 -17.34
N VAL A 104 6.83 -12.98 -18.32
CA VAL A 104 5.59 -12.23 -18.08
C VAL A 104 4.40 -13.17 -18.20
N THR A 105 3.53 -13.16 -17.19
CA THR A 105 2.27 -13.92 -17.17
C THR A 105 1.10 -12.99 -16.94
N PHE A 106 0.04 -13.15 -17.72
CA PHE A 106 -1.18 -12.35 -17.60
C PHE A 106 -2.24 -13.11 -16.81
N VAL A 107 -2.90 -12.42 -15.89
CA VAL A 107 -4.05 -12.95 -15.14
C VAL A 107 -5.21 -11.96 -15.21
N SER A 108 -6.44 -12.46 -15.23
CA SER A 108 -7.63 -11.59 -15.20
C SER A 108 -7.85 -11.00 -13.81
N CYS A 109 -8.32 -9.76 -13.73
CA CYS A 109 -8.73 -9.11 -12.48
C CYS A 109 -10.04 -8.32 -12.64
N THR A 110 -10.63 -7.87 -11.53
CA THR A 110 -11.94 -7.20 -11.52
C THR A 110 -11.83 -5.69 -11.68
N TYR A 111 -10.84 -5.07 -11.05
CA TYR A 111 -10.65 -3.63 -11.01
C TYR A 111 -9.29 -3.24 -11.60
N SER A 112 -9.24 -2.04 -12.18
CA SER A 112 -8.00 -1.41 -12.59
C SER A 112 -7.23 -0.91 -11.36
N LEU A 113 -5.93 -0.71 -11.50
CA LEU A 113 -5.10 -0.10 -10.47
C LEU A 113 -5.55 1.33 -10.19
N GLN A 114 -6.01 2.05 -11.21
CA GLN A 114 -6.51 3.42 -11.08
C GLN A 114 -7.77 3.48 -10.21
N GLU A 115 -8.73 2.58 -10.42
CA GLU A 115 -9.94 2.48 -9.57
C GLU A 115 -9.58 2.21 -8.10
N LEU A 116 -8.56 1.38 -7.85
CA LEU A 116 -8.09 1.08 -6.50
C LEU A 116 -7.33 2.26 -5.88
N LYS A 117 -6.47 2.95 -6.64
CA LYS A 117 -5.75 4.16 -6.18
C LYS A 117 -6.71 5.27 -5.76
N GLU A 118 -7.71 5.56 -6.59
CA GLU A 118 -8.69 6.62 -6.33
C GLU A 118 -9.51 6.35 -5.06
N LEU A 119 -10.00 5.12 -4.90
CA LEU A 119 -10.73 4.75 -3.69
C LEU A 119 -9.82 4.73 -2.46
N ASN A 120 -8.58 4.25 -2.59
CA ASN A 120 -7.61 4.25 -1.49
C ASN A 120 -7.30 5.67 -1.01
N ALA A 121 -7.12 6.63 -1.93
CA ALA A 121 -6.92 8.04 -1.58
C ALA A 121 -8.12 8.62 -0.80
N LYS A 122 -9.35 8.34 -1.23
CA LYS A 122 -10.58 8.75 -0.51
C LYS A 122 -10.64 8.15 0.91
N LEU A 123 -10.22 6.90 1.06
CA LEU A 123 -10.19 6.23 2.35
C LEU A 123 -9.08 6.77 3.26
N GLN A 124 -7.90 7.10 2.73
CA GLN A 124 -6.83 7.76 3.50
C GLN A 124 -7.27 9.12 4.05
N VAL A 125 -7.99 9.92 3.24
CA VAL A 125 -8.60 11.18 3.71
C VAL A 125 -9.60 10.93 4.84
N SER A 126 -10.45 9.91 4.69
CA SER A 126 -11.42 9.54 5.73
C SER A 126 -10.75 9.06 7.01
N PHE A 127 -9.70 8.25 6.88
CA PHE A 127 -8.88 7.74 7.99
C PHE A 127 -8.23 8.87 8.78
N ALA A 128 -7.71 9.90 8.10
CA ALA A 128 -7.11 11.07 8.72
C ALA A 128 -8.14 11.97 9.42
N LYS A 129 -9.30 12.21 8.77
CA LYS A 129 -10.29 13.20 9.23
C LYS A 129 -11.28 12.66 10.27
N LYS A 130 -11.57 11.35 10.29
CA LYS A 130 -12.60 10.75 11.15
C LYS A 130 -12.02 10.04 12.37
N ALA A 131 -11.21 10.73 13.18
CA ALA A 131 -10.50 10.13 14.32
C ALA A 131 -11.43 9.41 15.32
N ALA A 132 -12.52 10.04 15.75
CA ALA A 132 -13.45 9.43 16.69
C ALA A 132 -14.09 8.14 16.15
N LEU A 133 -14.52 8.15 14.89
CA LEU A 133 -15.09 6.96 14.25
C LEU A 133 -14.03 5.87 14.07
N ARG A 134 -12.81 6.24 13.68
CA ARG A 134 -11.67 5.33 13.53
C ARG A 134 -11.40 4.60 14.86
N ASP A 135 -11.35 5.33 15.97
CA ASP A 135 -11.14 4.76 17.29
C ASP A 135 -12.32 3.86 17.72
N GLU A 136 -13.55 4.27 17.42
CA GLU A 136 -14.76 3.48 17.72
C GLU A 136 -14.78 2.13 16.99
N ILE A 137 -14.54 2.12 15.69
CA ILE A 137 -14.56 0.90 14.87
C ILE A 137 -13.22 0.15 14.87
N ARG A 138 -12.24 0.65 15.64
CA ARG A 138 -10.89 0.11 15.73
C ARG A 138 -10.16 0.05 14.38
N TRP A 139 -10.36 1.03 13.51
CA TRP A 139 -9.71 1.10 12.19
C TRP A 139 -8.24 1.51 12.32
N VAL A 140 -7.33 0.64 11.89
CA VAL A 140 -5.88 0.83 12.11
C VAL A 140 -5.09 1.17 10.85
N ALA A 141 -5.49 0.64 9.69
CA ALA A 141 -4.80 0.91 8.44
C ALA A 141 -5.71 0.70 7.22
N VAL A 142 -5.30 1.26 6.09
CA VAL A 142 -5.91 1.03 4.78
C VAL A 142 -4.82 0.97 3.72
N GLY A 143 -4.96 0.05 2.76
CA GLY A 143 -4.02 -0.05 1.65
C GLY A 143 -4.52 -0.93 0.51
N ILE A 144 -3.83 -0.87 -0.62
CA ILE A 144 -4.10 -1.76 -1.76
C ILE A 144 -3.39 -3.10 -1.51
N ARG A 145 -4.09 -4.22 -1.72
CA ARG A 145 -3.51 -5.56 -1.81
C ARG A 145 -3.44 -5.99 -3.27
N PRO A 146 -2.29 -5.83 -3.95
CA PRO A 146 -2.16 -6.07 -5.39
C PRO A 146 -2.60 -7.48 -5.78
N ILE A 147 -2.10 -8.50 -5.07
CA ILE A 147 -2.39 -9.92 -5.40
C ILE A 147 -3.89 -10.23 -5.38
N GLN A 148 -4.65 -9.62 -4.47
CA GLN A 148 -6.11 -9.82 -4.36
C GLN A 148 -6.91 -8.88 -5.26
N ASN A 149 -6.28 -7.87 -5.87
CA ASN A 149 -6.94 -6.81 -6.62
C ASN A 149 -8.08 -6.18 -5.80
N ARG A 150 -7.77 -5.82 -4.54
CA ARG A 150 -8.70 -5.22 -3.57
C ARG A 150 -7.99 -4.17 -2.71
N ILE A 151 -8.76 -3.30 -2.08
CA ILE A 151 -8.30 -2.50 -0.94
C ILE A 151 -8.59 -3.30 0.33
N VAL A 152 -7.62 -3.36 1.23
CA VAL A 152 -7.80 -3.91 2.58
C VAL A 152 -8.01 -2.77 3.57
N VAL A 153 -9.04 -2.92 4.40
CA VAL A 153 -9.25 -2.12 5.61
C VAL A 153 -8.91 -3.00 6.79
N TYR A 154 -7.89 -2.61 7.55
CA TYR A 154 -7.48 -3.33 8.74
C TYR A 154 -8.18 -2.78 9.97
N LEU A 155 -8.79 -3.68 10.74
CA LEU A 155 -9.39 -3.35 12.02
C LEU A 155 -8.67 -4.13 13.13
N ASN A 156 -8.42 -3.51 14.30
CA ASN A 156 -7.95 -4.23 15.50
C ASN A 156 -9.07 -5.11 16.11
N ASN A 157 -10.28 -5.05 15.54
CA ASN A 157 -11.36 -5.98 15.79
C ASN A 157 -12.26 -6.00 14.55
N ALA A 158 -12.13 -7.05 13.73
CA ALA A 158 -12.88 -7.20 12.48
C ALA A 158 -14.29 -7.80 12.68
N SER A 159 -14.97 -7.46 13.78
CA SER A 159 -16.35 -7.90 14.03
C SER A 159 -17.35 -7.38 12.99
N ASN A 160 -18.44 -8.13 12.78
CA ASN A 160 -19.55 -7.72 11.91
C ASN A 160 -20.11 -6.34 12.28
N LYS A 161 -20.12 -5.98 13.57
CA LYS A 161 -20.54 -4.66 14.05
C LYS A 161 -19.64 -3.55 13.47
N ASN A 162 -18.33 -3.69 13.62
CA ASN A 162 -17.37 -2.68 13.15
C ASN A 162 -17.35 -2.59 11.62
N ILE A 163 -17.40 -3.72 10.93
CA ILE A 163 -17.48 -3.78 9.46
C ILE A 163 -18.76 -3.10 8.96
N SER A 164 -19.92 -3.38 9.57
CA SER A 164 -21.19 -2.78 9.17
C SER A 164 -21.18 -1.26 9.39
N LYS A 165 -20.62 -0.82 10.52
CA LYS A 165 -20.49 0.61 10.81
C LYS A 165 -19.54 1.32 9.83
N PHE A 166 -18.41 0.70 9.49
CA PHE A 166 -17.55 1.21 8.41
C PHE A 166 -18.32 1.37 7.10
N LYS A 167 -19.04 0.32 6.68
CA LYS A 167 -19.79 0.33 5.42
C LYS A 167 -20.85 1.44 5.39
N ASN A 168 -21.54 1.67 6.50
CA ASN A 168 -22.59 2.68 6.61
C ASN A 168 -22.04 4.11 6.67
N GLU A 169 -20.93 4.34 7.38
CA GLU A 169 -20.45 5.70 7.69
C GLU A 169 -19.25 6.16 6.87
N ILE A 170 -18.57 5.24 6.17
CA ILE A 170 -17.36 5.53 5.38
C ILE A 170 -17.57 5.12 3.93
N CYS A 171 -17.66 3.82 3.64
CA CYS A 171 -17.80 3.33 2.28
C CYS A 171 -18.24 1.87 2.23
N ASN A 172 -19.33 1.59 1.51
CA ASN A 172 -19.74 0.25 1.14
C ASN A 172 -19.38 -0.01 -0.33
N SER A 173 -18.18 -0.56 -0.57
CA SER A 173 -17.72 -0.94 -1.91
C SER A 173 -17.23 -2.39 -1.93
N ASP A 174 -17.57 -3.09 -3.00
CA ASP A 174 -17.08 -4.42 -3.38
C ASP A 174 -15.56 -4.48 -3.60
N LYS A 175 -14.91 -3.31 -3.81
CA LYS A 175 -13.46 -3.15 -3.88
C LYS A 175 -12.77 -3.35 -2.53
N ILE A 176 -13.52 -3.30 -1.43
CA ILE A 176 -12.98 -3.34 -0.06
C ILE A 176 -13.15 -4.75 0.52
N ILE A 177 -12.06 -5.27 1.07
CA ILE A 177 -12.05 -6.41 1.98
C ILE A 177 -11.61 -5.95 3.37
N PHE A 178 -12.03 -6.68 4.40
CA PHE A 178 -11.67 -6.40 5.78
C PHE A 178 -10.74 -7.49 6.29
N ASP A 179 -9.74 -7.09 7.06
CA ASP A 179 -8.81 -8.01 7.72
C ASP A 179 -8.54 -7.53 9.14
N GLN A 180 -8.13 -8.44 10.02
CA GLN A 180 -7.78 -8.10 11.39
C GLN A 180 -6.28 -7.84 11.50
N LEU A 181 -5.90 -6.73 12.14
CA LEU A 181 -4.52 -6.44 12.49
C LEU A 181 -4.46 -6.02 13.96
N GLU A 182 -3.97 -6.93 14.79
CA GLU A 182 -3.78 -6.69 16.21
C GLU A 182 -2.58 -5.77 16.41
N ILE A 183 -2.84 -4.62 17.02
CA ILE A 183 -1.81 -3.69 17.45
C ILE A 183 -1.93 -3.61 18.96
N GLU A 184 -0.91 -4.11 19.65
CA GLU A 184 -0.79 -3.95 21.09
C GLU A 184 -0.45 -2.48 21.43
N PRO A 185 -1.02 -1.92 22.50
CA PRO A 185 -0.60 -0.60 22.97
C PRO A 185 0.87 -0.65 23.35
N ILE A 186 1.68 0.23 22.76
CA ILE A 186 3.07 0.42 23.23
C ILE A 186 2.99 1.08 24.61
N GLU A 187 3.25 0.32 25.68
CA GLU A 187 3.45 0.89 27.01
C GLU A 187 4.78 1.66 27.03
N ILE A 188 4.69 2.99 26.99
CA ILE A 188 5.87 3.84 27.20
C ILE A 188 6.20 3.78 28.69
N GLN A 189 7.27 3.06 29.03
CA GLN A 189 7.84 3.12 30.38
C GLN A 189 8.22 4.58 30.67
N LYS A 190 7.55 5.19 31.65
CA LYS A 190 7.97 6.48 32.19
C LYS A 190 9.25 6.26 32.99
N ASP A 191 10.39 6.69 32.46
CA ASP A 191 11.58 6.87 33.28
C ASP A 191 11.26 7.87 34.38
N SER A 192 11.25 7.40 35.62
CA SER A 192 11.16 8.25 36.80
C SER A 192 12.50 8.96 36.98
N ALA A 193 12.59 10.22 36.54
CA ALA A 193 13.69 11.09 36.92
C ALA A 193 13.69 11.23 38.45
N LYS A 194 14.73 10.71 39.10
CA LYS A 194 14.98 10.95 40.53
C LYS A 194 15.49 12.38 40.67
N ASP A 195 14.77 13.19 41.45
CA ASP A 195 15.24 14.47 41.96
C ASP A 195 16.51 14.26 42.80
N GLU A 196 17.66 14.69 42.29
CA GLU A 196 18.87 14.81 43.09
C GLU A 196 18.93 16.23 43.66
N LYS A 197 18.61 16.36 44.95
CA LYS A 197 18.78 17.59 45.72
C LYS A 197 20.26 18.00 45.69
N VAL A 198 20.55 19.15 45.07
CA VAL A 198 21.83 19.84 45.23
C VAL A 198 21.91 20.39 46.66
N GLY A 199 22.76 19.77 47.48
CA GLY A 199 23.21 20.31 48.75
C GLY A 199 24.26 21.41 48.53
N SER A 200 24.04 22.56 49.17
CA SER A 200 24.97 23.69 49.20
C SER A 200 26.25 23.34 49.98
N PRO A 201 27.43 23.86 49.59
CA PRO A 201 28.55 23.99 50.50
C PRO A 201 28.70 25.43 51.01
N SER A 202 29.06 25.47 52.30
CA SER A 202 29.36 26.57 53.20
C SER A 202 30.47 27.52 52.76
#